data_AF-A0A060ZW58-F1
#
_entry.id   AF-A0A060ZW58-F1
#
_cell.length_a   1.000
_cell.length_b   1.000
_cell.length_c   1.000
_cell.angle_alpha   90.00
_cell.angle_beta   90.00
_cell.angle_gamma   90.00
#
_symmetry.space_group_name_H-M   'P 1'
#
loop_
_entity.id
_entity.type
_entity.pdbx_description
1 polymer ?
#
loop_
_entity_poly.entity_id
_entity_poly.type
_entity_poly.pdbx_seq_one_letter_code
_entity_poly.pdbx_strand_id
1 'polypeptide(L)'
;MTTARSTASYARLCVVYAEQLAAQGVTASMLTHKWQAGDLIAPHSDLDIRVILDQTPGSWWEWNERLGTAHHQAVLLDPAHSRLLEHPPGFAFTVGELDRGHVSAAETSTWSLATGNAATLRRWQSRAQMMPWSRADERFYRGILDARIEGRYQLDKDSTDNVHHDLDAYRRHCIAWHYVAPCWFASAALATRTRCPGKTAALNQWHPGELEAVFEEVLRLSTTASDPGPSLTRLLRSAQATVDAVLRRTPPPAALPEESMAAAWTTTAGMLRVRVARWIYYLDPPPETATGYLIAREEKELRSARNTLTRLTDRTSGDDALLVKAMTGLLPPGPTTATTLRDLLALWSRHRSVVEDFLSTHST
;
A
#
# COMPACT_ATOMS: atom_id res chain seq x y z
N MET A 1 -7.76 18.23 20.04
CA MET A 1 -6.58 17.78 20.83
C MET A 1 -6.15 16.33 20.53
N THR A 2 -6.73 15.66 19.53
CA THR A 2 -6.49 14.22 19.24
C THR A 2 -5.28 13.96 18.35
N THR A 3 -4.86 14.92 17.52
CA THR A 3 -3.78 14.79 16.53
C THR A 3 -2.39 14.61 17.15
N ALA A 4 -2.06 15.34 18.23
CA ALA A 4 -0.74 15.24 18.85
C ALA A 4 -0.49 13.88 19.54
N ARG A 5 -1.54 13.26 20.12
CA ARG A 5 -1.43 11.92 20.74
C ARG A 5 -1.35 10.80 19.70
N SER A 6 -2.03 10.92 18.55
CA SER A 6 -1.99 9.90 17.49
C SER A 6 -0.66 9.89 16.73
N THR A 7 -0.05 11.05 16.47
CA THR A 7 1.28 11.10 15.83
C THR A 7 2.37 10.48 16.72
N ALA A 8 2.26 10.66 18.04
CA ALA A 8 3.19 10.08 19.00
C ALA A 8 3.14 8.54 19.04
N SER A 9 1.98 7.91 18.78
CA SER A 9 1.87 6.44 18.76
C SER A 9 2.47 5.82 17.50
N TYR A 10 2.22 6.39 16.31
CA TYR A 10 2.79 5.85 15.06
C TYR A 10 4.30 6.08 14.95
N ALA A 11 4.80 7.25 15.37
CA ALA A 11 6.24 7.50 15.37
C ALA A 11 6.98 6.52 16.30
N ARG A 12 6.44 6.26 17.49
CA ARG A 12 6.99 5.25 18.41
C ARG A 12 6.94 3.85 17.80
N LEU A 13 5.83 3.48 17.16
CA LEU A 13 5.70 2.18 16.50
C LEU A 13 6.73 2.00 15.37
N CYS A 14 7.00 3.05 14.59
CA CYS A 14 8.05 3.04 13.58
C CYS A 14 9.44 2.78 14.18
N VAL A 15 9.75 3.36 15.34
CA VAL A 15 11.01 3.11 16.06
C VAL A 15 11.08 1.65 16.52
N VAL A 16 10.02 1.16 17.18
CA VAL A 16 9.94 -0.25 17.63
C VAL A 16 10.12 -1.19 16.44
N TYR A 17 9.47 -0.92 15.32
CA TYR A 17 9.58 -1.74 14.12
C TYR A 17 11.02 -1.74 13.57
N ALA A 18 11.67 -0.58 13.53
CA ALA A 18 13.08 -0.47 13.11
C ALA A 18 14.03 -1.25 14.03
N GLU A 19 13.79 -1.21 15.34
CA GLU A 19 14.57 -2.00 16.32
C GLU A 19 14.39 -3.50 16.10
N GLN A 20 13.16 -3.97 15.82
CA GLN A 20 12.92 -5.39 15.52
C GLN A 20 13.58 -5.81 14.21
N LEU A 21 13.56 -4.97 13.17
CA LEU A 21 14.29 -5.25 11.93
C LEU A 21 15.79 -5.39 12.19
N ALA A 22 16.38 -4.45 12.93
CA ALA A 22 17.81 -4.48 13.27
C ALA A 22 18.18 -5.72 14.09
N ALA A 23 17.34 -6.10 15.06
CA ALA A 23 17.55 -7.30 15.88
C ALA A 23 17.56 -8.61 15.08
N GLN A 24 16.84 -8.65 13.95
CA GLN A 24 16.84 -9.81 13.04
C GLN A 24 17.84 -9.67 11.87
N GLY A 25 18.74 -8.68 11.92
CA GLY A 25 19.73 -8.45 10.87
C GLY A 25 19.15 -7.94 9.55
N VAL A 26 17.95 -7.34 9.57
CA VAL A 26 17.37 -6.63 8.43
C VAL A 26 17.81 -5.18 8.51
N THR A 27 18.88 -4.84 7.78
CA THR A 27 19.39 -3.47 7.74
C THR A 27 18.66 -2.67 6.67
N ALA A 28 17.90 -1.68 7.10
CA ALA A 28 17.23 -0.72 6.23
C ALA A 28 17.92 0.64 6.30
N SER A 29 18.24 1.24 5.15
CA SER A 29 18.74 2.60 5.05
C SER A 29 17.67 3.63 5.43
N MET A 30 16.43 3.28 5.11
CA MET A 30 15.27 4.11 5.37
C MET A 30 14.03 3.23 5.50
N LEU A 31 13.19 3.56 6.47
CA LEU A 31 11.80 3.10 6.48
C LEU A 31 10.92 4.28 6.08
N THR A 32 9.99 4.01 5.18
CA THR A 32 8.88 4.93 4.90
C THR A 32 7.57 4.21 5.14
N HIS A 33 6.49 4.97 5.21
CA HIS A 33 5.15 4.39 5.20
C HIS A 33 4.25 5.23 4.31
N LYS A 34 3.15 4.62 3.85
CA LYS A 34 2.12 5.38 3.17
C LYS A 34 1.29 6.20 4.16
N TRP A 35 0.90 7.34 3.59
CA TRP A 35 0.09 8.42 4.11
C TRP A 35 0.81 9.39 5.05
N GLN A 36 0.40 10.65 4.96
CA GLN A 36 0.90 11.73 5.79
C GLN A 36 0.34 11.58 7.21
N ALA A 37 1.00 12.20 8.21
CA ALA A 37 0.56 12.07 9.60
C ALA A 37 -0.93 12.45 9.83
N GLY A 38 -1.45 13.43 9.07
CA GLY A 38 -2.86 13.84 9.15
C GLY A 38 -3.87 12.82 8.59
N ASP A 39 -3.40 11.86 7.80
CA ASP A 39 -4.21 10.80 7.19
C ASP A 39 -4.20 9.50 8.02
N LEU A 40 -3.37 9.42 9.07
CA LEU A 40 -3.24 8.27 9.96
C LEU A 40 -4.02 8.51 11.25
N ILE A 41 -5.16 7.85 11.36
CA ILE A 41 -6.09 8.04 12.48
C ILE A 41 -5.99 6.87 13.44
N ALA A 42 -5.24 7.07 14.54
CA ALA A 42 -5.13 6.07 15.59
C ALA A 42 -6.48 5.89 16.34
N PRO A 43 -6.82 4.66 16.78
CA PRO A 43 -6.08 3.41 16.61
C PRO A 43 -6.47 2.64 15.33
N HIS A 44 -7.15 3.29 14.38
CA HIS A 44 -7.84 2.61 13.28
C HIS A 44 -7.02 2.46 12.01
N SER A 45 -6.07 3.34 11.72
CA SER A 45 -5.22 3.21 10.53
C SER A 45 -4.04 2.27 10.77
N ASP A 46 -3.75 1.42 9.80
CA ASP A 46 -2.51 0.65 9.70
C ASP A 46 -1.36 1.47 9.11
N LEU A 47 -0.14 0.98 9.31
CA LEU A 47 1.07 1.47 8.69
C LEU A 47 1.42 0.63 7.45
N ASP A 48 1.27 1.27 6.30
CA ASP A 48 1.68 0.77 5.00
C ASP A 48 3.21 0.94 4.79
N ILE A 49 4.03 0.12 5.46
CA ILE A 49 5.49 0.28 5.47
C ILE A 49 6.12 -0.03 4.10
N ARG A 50 7.22 0.67 3.76
CA ARG A 50 8.17 0.36 2.68
C ARG A 50 9.57 0.29 3.26
N VAL A 51 10.36 -0.68 2.82
CA VAL A 51 11.75 -0.83 3.24
C VAL A 51 12.68 -0.38 2.13
N ILE A 52 13.58 0.55 2.43
CA ILE A 52 14.63 0.98 1.51
C ILE A 52 15.97 0.41 1.97
N LEU A 53 16.64 -0.30 1.08
CA LEU A 53 17.92 -0.96 1.30
C LEU A 53 19.05 -0.20 0.60
N ASP A 54 20.26 -0.24 1.15
CA ASP A 54 21.42 0.35 0.48
C ASP A 54 21.76 -0.42 -0.80
N GLN A 55 21.62 -1.75 -0.73
CA GLN A 55 21.92 -2.68 -1.79
C GLN A 55 20.97 -3.88 -1.75
N THR A 56 20.91 -4.61 -2.86
CA THR A 56 20.20 -5.89 -2.95
C THR A 56 20.82 -6.89 -1.97
N PRO A 57 20.01 -7.63 -1.18
CA PRO A 57 20.52 -8.70 -0.32
C PRO A 57 21.08 -9.85 -1.17
N GLY A 58 21.99 -10.64 -0.59
CA GLY A 58 22.53 -11.83 -1.27
C GLY A 58 21.47 -12.92 -1.53
N SER A 59 20.40 -12.95 -0.74
CA SER A 59 19.19 -13.74 -0.99
C SER A 59 17.98 -12.99 -0.47
N TRP A 60 17.00 -12.75 -1.35
CA TRP A 60 15.69 -12.26 -0.96
C TRP A 60 14.96 -13.27 -0.10
N TRP A 61 15.13 -14.58 -0.31
CA TRP A 61 14.50 -15.60 0.52
C TRP A 61 14.90 -15.47 2.00
N GLU A 62 16.20 -15.53 2.30
CA GLU A 62 16.70 -15.41 3.68
C GLU A 62 16.35 -14.05 4.29
N TRP A 63 16.41 -12.98 3.48
CA TRP A 63 16.01 -11.65 3.91
C TRP A 63 14.52 -11.59 4.30
N ASN A 64 13.64 -12.28 3.57
CA ASN A 64 12.22 -12.37 3.89
C ASN A 64 11.93 -13.19 5.14
N GLU A 65 12.67 -14.27 5.38
CA GLU A 65 12.54 -15.04 6.63
C GLU A 65 12.81 -14.14 7.83
N ARG A 66 13.92 -13.38 7.79
CA ARG A 66 14.28 -12.40 8.83
C ARG A 66 13.26 -11.26 8.94
N LEU A 67 12.76 -10.73 7.82
CA LEU A 67 11.73 -9.69 7.80
C LEU A 67 10.42 -10.19 8.43
N GLY A 68 10.00 -11.41 8.09
CA GLY A 68 8.82 -12.05 8.65
C GLY A 68 8.95 -12.24 10.15
N THR A 69 10.09 -12.75 10.63
CA THR A 69 10.40 -12.87 12.06
C THR A 69 10.36 -11.51 12.76
N ALA A 70 11.01 -10.48 12.21
CA ALA A 70 11.02 -9.14 12.80
C ALA A 70 9.60 -8.57 12.92
N HIS A 71 8.77 -8.76 11.90
CA HIS A 71 7.39 -8.31 11.92
C HIS A 71 6.54 -9.07 12.94
N HIS A 72 6.68 -10.40 12.99
CA HIS A 72 6.01 -11.23 13.98
C HIS A 72 6.38 -10.80 15.41
N GLN A 73 7.67 -10.56 15.69
CA GLN A 73 8.12 -10.06 16.99
C GLN A 73 7.56 -8.67 17.31
N ALA A 74 7.55 -7.75 16.33
CA ALA A 74 6.97 -6.41 16.54
C ALA A 74 5.49 -6.47 16.93
N VAL A 75 4.72 -7.37 16.31
CA VAL A 75 3.29 -7.55 16.63
C VAL A 75 3.10 -8.20 18.01
N LEU A 76 3.97 -9.14 18.42
CA LEU A 76 3.89 -9.78 19.74
C LEU A 76 4.12 -8.83 20.93
N LEU A 77 4.79 -7.69 20.72
CA LEU A 77 5.13 -6.76 21.81
C LEU A 77 3.92 -6.07 22.43
N ASP A 78 2.85 -5.84 21.65
CA ASP A 78 1.63 -5.17 22.10
C ASP A 78 0.46 -5.65 21.23
N PRO A 79 -0.64 -6.16 21.81
CA PRO A 79 -1.82 -6.59 21.05
C PRO A 79 -2.36 -5.53 20.07
N ALA A 80 -2.23 -4.24 20.38
CA ALA A 80 -2.65 -3.15 19.49
C ALA A 80 -1.84 -3.11 18.18
N HIS A 81 -0.61 -3.63 18.17
CA HIS A 81 0.22 -3.68 16.97
C HIS A 81 -0.37 -4.59 15.89
N SER A 82 -1.19 -5.60 16.24
CA SER A 82 -1.89 -6.45 15.25
C SER A 82 -2.78 -5.64 14.28
N ARG A 83 -3.31 -4.49 14.72
CA ARG A 83 -4.06 -3.58 13.85
C ARG A 83 -3.16 -2.57 13.14
N LEU A 84 -2.17 -2.02 13.85
CA LEU A 84 -1.34 -0.93 13.34
C LEU A 84 -0.25 -1.43 12.38
N LEU A 85 0.20 -2.67 12.54
CA LEU A 85 1.11 -3.40 11.67
C LEU A 85 0.37 -4.59 11.04
N GLU A 86 -0.80 -4.34 10.46
CA GLU A 86 -1.71 -5.38 9.93
C GLU A 86 -1.00 -6.36 8.98
N HIS A 87 -0.02 -5.88 8.23
CA HIS A 87 0.78 -6.69 7.32
C HIS A 87 2.27 -6.31 7.34
N PRO A 88 3.17 -7.24 6.98
CA PRO A 88 4.55 -6.89 6.68
C PRO A 88 4.66 -5.83 5.57
N PRO A 89 5.83 -5.20 5.39
CA PRO A 89 6.03 -4.13 4.41
C PRO A 89 5.47 -4.48 3.04
N GLY A 90 4.93 -3.49 2.35
CA GLY A 90 4.29 -3.67 1.04
C GLY A 90 5.28 -3.70 -0.12
N PHE A 91 6.44 -3.08 0.06
CA PHE A 91 7.50 -3.06 -0.95
C PHE A 91 8.88 -3.00 -0.31
N ALA A 92 9.88 -3.49 -1.05
CA ALA A 92 11.30 -3.28 -0.77
C ALA A 92 12.02 -2.73 -2.01
N PHE A 93 12.72 -1.61 -1.86
CA PHE A 93 13.48 -0.96 -2.94
C PHE A 93 14.92 -0.70 -2.52
N THR A 94 15.81 -0.52 -3.48
CA THR A 94 17.17 -0.02 -3.20
C THR A 94 17.23 1.50 -3.33
N VAL A 95 18.21 2.12 -2.67
CA VAL A 95 18.52 3.55 -2.87
C VAL A 95 18.81 3.85 -4.34
N GLY A 96 19.54 2.97 -5.03
CA GLY A 96 19.88 3.12 -6.45
C GLY A 96 18.65 3.16 -7.37
N GLU A 97 17.65 2.32 -7.11
CA GLU A 97 16.38 2.31 -7.86
C GLU A 97 15.61 3.63 -7.73
N LEU A 98 15.55 4.18 -6.52
CA LEU A 98 14.91 5.47 -6.25
C LEU A 98 15.70 6.64 -6.83
N ASP A 99 17.03 6.59 -6.74
CA ASP A 99 17.90 7.62 -7.29
C ASP A 99 17.87 7.67 -8.82
N ARG A 100 17.52 6.57 -9.50
CA ARG A 100 17.28 6.52 -10.95
C ARG A 100 15.84 6.84 -11.37
N GLY A 101 14.91 6.95 -10.41
CA GLY A 101 13.50 7.15 -10.73
C GLY A 101 12.83 5.91 -11.34
N HIS A 102 13.29 4.71 -10.97
CA HIS A 102 12.67 3.44 -11.39
C HIS A 102 11.51 3.02 -10.47
N VAL A 103 11.16 3.83 -9.46
CA VAL A 103 9.97 3.59 -8.64
C VAL A 103 8.85 4.50 -9.11
N SER A 104 7.62 3.96 -9.14
CA SER A 104 6.42 4.72 -9.50
C SER A 104 6.35 6.06 -8.75
N ALA A 105 6.32 7.15 -9.52
CA ALA A 105 6.25 8.50 -8.98
C ALA A 105 4.96 8.73 -8.16
N ALA A 106 3.84 8.16 -8.60
CA ALA A 106 2.59 8.20 -7.85
C ALA A 106 2.72 7.51 -6.48
N GLU A 107 3.42 6.37 -6.41
CA GLU A 107 3.66 5.67 -5.13
C GLU A 107 4.58 6.49 -4.23
N THR A 108 5.75 6.92 -4.72
CA THR A 108 6.74 7.71 -3.94
C THR A 108 6.17 9.03 -3.42
N SER A 109 5.24 9.65 -4.16
CA SER A 109 4.60 10.91 -3.72
C SER A 109 3.83 10.77 -2.41
N THR A 110 3.36 9.56 -2.06
CA THR A 110 2.50 9.31 -0.90
C THR A 110 3.25 8.92 0.38
N TRP A 111 4.58 8.87 0.32
CA TRP A 111 5.40 8.39 1.42
C TRP A 111 5.62 9.44 2.51
N SER A 112 5.74 8.94 3.74
CA SER A 112 6.19 9.68 4.92
C SER A 112 7.39 8.97 5.51
N LEU A 113 8.29 9.73 6.14
CA LEU A 113 9.48 9.18 6.77
C LEU A 113 9.12 8.50 8.09
N ALA A 114 9.52 7.23 8.25
CA ALA A 114 9.53 6.54 9.54
C ALA A 114 10.92 6.68 10.20
N THR A 115 11.97 6.26 9.50
CA THR A 115 13.38 6.36 9.96
C THR A 115 14.30 6.64 8.77
N GLY A 116 15.47 7.23 9.02
CA GLY A 116 16.48 7.52 7.98
C GLY A 116 16.59 9.00 7.63
N ASN A 117 17.04 9.31 6.41
CA ASN A 117 17.38 10.68 5.98
C ASN A 117 16.20 11.42 5.32
N ALA A 118 15.66 12.43 6.01
CA ALA A 118 14.54 13.24 5.51
C ALA A 118 14.86 14.05 4.24
N ALA A 119 16.10 14.51 4.06
CA ALA A 119 16.49 15.25 2.86
C ALA A 119 16.52 14.36 1.62
N THR A 120 16.96 13.11 1.76
CA THR A 120 16.91 12.10 0.72
C THR A 120 15.47 11.79 0.30
N LEU A 121 14.55 11.56 1.25
CA LEU A 121 13.14 11.35 0.92
C LEU A 121 12.54 12.56 0.18
N ARG A 122 12.78 13.78 0.67
CA ARG A 122 12.32 15.00 0.00
C ARG A 122 12.86 15.14 -1.41
N ARG A 123 14.11 14.73 -1.67
CA ARG A 123 14.69 14.72 -3.02
C ARG A 123 13.92 13.77 -3.95
N TRP A 124 13.64 12.55 -3.51
CA TRP A 124 12.86 11.58 -4.29
C TRP A 124 11.43 12.07 -4.55
N GLN A 125 10.76 12.62 -3.52
CA GLN A 125 9.43 13.19 -3.68
C GLN A 125 9.43 14.38 -4.63
N SER A 126 10.40 15.30 -4.51
CA SER A 126 10.52 16.45 -5.42
C SER A 126 10.71 16.01 -6.86
N ARG A 127 11.55 14.99 -7.10
CA ARG A 127 11.72 14.40 -8.42
C ARG A 127 10.43 13.78 -8.93
N ALA A 128 9.74 12.99 -8.10
CA ALA A 128 8.45 12.40 -8.44
C ALA A 128 7.40 13.47 -8.80
N GLN A 129 7.39 14.62 -8.13
CA GLN A 129 6.50 15.73 -8.45
C GLN A 129 6.86 16.43 -9.77
N MET A 130 8.15 16.55 -10.10
CA MET A 130 8.61 17.18 -11.34
C MET A 130 8.47 16.29 -12.59
N MET A 131 8.29 14.98 -12.42
CA MET A 131 8.10 14.07 -13.57
C MET A 131 6.79 14.38 -14.29
N PRO A 132 6.74 14.32 -15.64
CA PRO A 132 5.50 14.43 -16.39
C PRO A 132 4.46 13.42 -15.92
N TRP A 133 3.18 13.79 -15.99
CA TRP A 133 2.08 12.86 -15.75
C TRP A 133 2.06 11.77 -16.82
N SER A 134 1.99 10.51 -16.41
CA SER A 134 2.19 9.34 -17.27
C SER A 134 1.01 8.36 -17.20
N ARG A 135 1.01 7.38 -18.11
CA ARG A 135 0.03 6.28 -18.07
C ARG A 135 0.13 5.45 -16.78
N ALA A 136 1.31 5.40 -16.13
CA ALA A 136 1.48 4.71 -14.85
C ALA A 136 0.71 5.40 -13.72
N ASP A 137 0.78 6.73 -13.67
CA ASP A 137 0.04 7.53 -12.69
C ASP A 137 -1.46 7.31 -12.88
N GLU A 138 -1.92 7.37 -14.13
CA GLU A 138 -3.33 7.11 -14.45
C GLU A 138 -3.77 5.69 -14.04
N ARG A 139 -2.96 4.66 -14.32
CA ARG A 139 -3.22 3.29 -13.86
C ARG A 139 -3.27 3.19 -12.33
N PHE A 140 -2.37 3.87 -11.62
CA PHE A 140 -2.32 3.87 -10.17
C PHE A 140 -3.58 4.47 -9.56
N TYR A 141 -3.96 5.68 -9.96
CA TYR A 141 -5.13 6.36 -9.38
C TYR A 141 -6.44 5.71 -9.82
N ARG A 142 -6.56 5.23 -11.07
CA ARG A 142 -7.74 4.45 -11.48
C ARG A 142 -7.84 3.12 -10.75
N GLY A 143 -6.73 2.41 -10.54
CA GLY A 143 -6.72 1.19 -9.74
C GLY A 143 -7.19 1.40 -8.29
N ILE A 144 -6.98 2.60 -7.72
CA ILE A 144 -7.57 2.97 -6.42
C ILE A 144 -9.09 3.07 -6.51
N LEU A 145 -9.61 3.73 -7.55
CA LEU A 145 -11.04 3.86 -7.80
C LEU A 145 -11.68 2.49 -8.05
N ASP A 146 -11.17 1.73 -9.02
CA ASP A 146 -11.71 0.43 -9.44
C ASP A 146 -11.85 -0.52 -8.24
N ALA A 147 -10.85 -0.53 -7.34
CA ALA A 147 -10.87 -1.31 -6.12
C ALA A 147 -12.00 -0.99 -5.13
N ARG A 148 -12.62 0.20 -5.22
CA ARG A 148 -13.77 0.62 -4.39
C ARG A 148 -15.08 0.59 -5.17
N ILE A 149 -15.07 0.94 -6.45
CA ILE A 149 -16.28 1.29 -7.21
C ILE A 149 -16.79 0.14 -8.08
N GLU A 150 -15.90 -0.67 -8.67
CA GLU A 150 -16.30 -1.85 -9.47
C GLU A 150 -16.81 -3.01 -8.58
N GLY A 151 -16.85 -2.80 -7.26
CA GLY A 151 -17.55 -3.61 -6.25
C GLY A 151 -18.40 -2.81 -5.26
N ARG A 152 -18.73 -1.54 -5.59
CA ARG A 152 -19.58 -0.54 -4.88
C ARG A 152 -19.38 -0.30 -3.38
N TYR A 153 -18.25 -0.73 -2.81
CA TYR A 153 -17.91 -0.65 -1.39
C TYR A 153 -18.95 -1.29 -0.46
N GLN A 154 -18.50 -2.30 0.29
CA GLN A 154 -19.31 -3.00 1.27
C GLN A 154 -18.54 -2.95 2.58
N LEU A 155 -19.13 -2.33 3.59
CA LEU A 155 -18.47 -2.06 4.87
C LEU A 155 -18.04 -3.34 5.59
N ASP A 156 -18.75 -4.45 5.36
CA ASP A 156 -18.43 -5.78 5.87
C ASP A 156 -17.17 -6.40 5.26
N LYS A 157 -16.66 -5.86 4.13
CA LYS A 157 -15.37 -6.28 3.54
C LYS A 157 -14.16 -5.61 4.18
N ASP A 158 -14.37 -4.54 4.95
CA ASP A 158 -13.33 -4.03 5.83
C ASP A 158 -13.27 -4.95 7.05
N SER A 159 -12.19 -5.75 7.17
CA SER A 159 -12.05 -6.67 8.30
C SER A 159 -12.05 -5.89 9.62
N THR A 160 -12.80 -6.44 10.57
CA THR A 160 -12.87 -5.98 11.96
C THR A 160 -12.13 -6.93 12.89
N ASP A 161 -11.45 -7.95 12.35
CA ASP A 161 -10.96 -9.10 13.13
C ASP A 161 -9.86 -8.71 14.12
N ASN A 162 -9.04 -7.72 13.78
CA ASN A 162 -7.98 -7.20 14.65
C ASN A 162 -8.38 -5.89 15.35
N VAL A 163 -9.68 -5.56 15.42
CA VAL A 163 -10.17 -4.32 16.06
C VAL A 163 -10.62 -4.63 17.48
N HIS A 164 -9.74 -4.34 18.43
CA HIS A 164 -9.95 -4.69 19.85
C HIS A 164 -10.85 -3.70 20.60
N HIS A 165 -10.99 -2.47 20.10
CA HIS A 165 -11.75 -1.39 20.76
C HIS A 165 -12.51 -0.51 19.75
N ASP A 166 -13.66 -0.01 20.17
CA ASP A 166 -14.50 0.97 19.46
C ASP A 166 -14.79 0.59 17.99
N LEU A 167 -15.48 -0.53 17.82
CA LEU A 167 -15.88 -1.07 16.52
C LEU A 167 -16.73 -0.08 15.71
N ASP A 168 -17.57 0.72 16.36
CA ASP A 168 -18.41 1.69 15.67
C ASP A 168 -17.60 2.89 15.17
N ALA A 169 -16.62 3.39 15.93
CA ALA A 169 -15.68 4.37 15.41
C ALA A 169 -14.84 3.80 14.27
N TYR A 170 -14.41 2.53 14.36
CA TYR A 170 -13.71 1.87 13.27
C TYR A 170 -14.56 1.80 11.99
N ARG A 171 -15.84 1.44 12.11
CA ARG A 171 -16.76 1.41 10.96
C ARG A 171 -16.95 2.80 10.33
N ARG A 172 -17.09 3.84 11.15
CA ARG A 172 -17.12 5.23 10.67
C ARG A 172 -15.80 5.61 9.99
N HIS A 173 -14.67 5.18 10.54
CA HIS A 173 -13.35 5.36 9.96
C HIS A 173 -13.25 4.70 8.58
N CYS A 174 -13.69 3.45 8.42
CA CYS A 174 -13.66 2.76 7.13
C CYS A 174 -14.45 3.53 6.05
N ILE A 175 -15.66 3.99 6.37
CA ILE A 175 -16.48 4.78 5.42
C ILE A 175 -15.73 6.05 4.98
N ALA A 176 -15.17 6.81 5.92
CA ALA A 176 -14.49 8.06 5.58
C ALA A 176 -13.12 7.83 4.92
N TRP A 177 -12.29 6.96 5.48
CA TRP A 177 -10.86 6.88 5.17
C TRP A 177 -10.46 5.70 4.27
N HIS A 178 -11.32 4.68 4.10
CA HIS A 178 -11.10 3.55 3.18
C HIS A 178 -11.98 3.63 1.93
N TYR A 179 -13.11 4.34 2.00
CA TYR A 179 -14.02 4.54 0.87
C TYR A 179 -13.98 5.97 0.31
N VAL A 180 -14.46 6.96 1.06
CA VAL A 180 -14.69 8.31 0.54
C VAL A 180 -13.39 9.06 0.23
N ALA A 181 -12.46 9.14 1.20
CA ALA A 181 -11.21 9.86 1.04
C ALA A 181 -10.28 9.27 -0.04
N PRO A 182 -10.13 7.93 -0.19
CA PRO A 182 -9.38 7.36 -1.32
C PRO A 182 -10.00 7.68 -2.69
N CYS A 183 -11.34 7.68 -2.80
CA CYS A 183 -12.02 8.04 -4.04
C CYS A 183 -11.80 9.52 -4.40
N TRP A 184 -11.88 10.42 -3.41
CA TRP A 184 -11.55 11.82 -3.61
C TRP A 184 -10.08 12.01 -3.99
N PHE A 185 -9.18 11.38 -3.25
CA PHE A 185 -7.74 11.42 -3.49
C PHE A 185 -7.38 11.06 -4.93
N ALA A 186 -7.89 9.92 -5.41
CA ALA A 186 -7.62 9.48 -6.77
C ALA A 186 -8.29 10.39 -7.82
N SER A 187 -9.51 10.85 -7.57
CA SER A 187 -10.23 11.73 -8.50
C SER A 187 -9.59 13.11 -8.61
N ALA A 188 -9.14 13.68 -7.49
CA ALA A 188 -8.39 14.93 -7.44
C ALA A 188 -7.08 14.83 -8.23
N ALA A 189 -6.32 13.75 -8.04
CA ALA A 189 -5.07 13.52 -8.76
C ALA A 189 -5.33 13.38 -10.28
N LEU A 190 -6.37 12.64 -10.67
CA LEU A 190 -6.77 12.48 -12.08
C LEU A 190 -7.27 13.79 -12.71
N ALA A 191 -8.09 14.56 -11.99
CA ALA A 191 -8.66 15.82 -12.46
C ALA A 191 -7.60 16.91 -12.64
N THR A 192 -6.64 16.99 -11.72
CA THR A 192 -5.59 18.01 -11.74
C THR A 192 -4.33 17.57 -12.48
N ARG A 193 -4.17 16.26 -12.73
CA ARG A 193 -2.93 15.63 -13.24
C ARG A 193 -1.71 15.98 -12.39
N THR A 194 -1.90 15.96 -11.08
CA THR A 194 -0.84 16.19 -10.10
C THR A 194 -0.85 15.08 -9.07
N ARG A 195 0.34 14.75 -8.55
CA ARG A 195 0.48 13.66 -7.60
C ARG A 195 0.24 14.19 -6.19
N CYS A 196 -0.91 13.87 -5.60
CA CYS A 196 -1.24 14.32 -4.26
C CYS A 196 -0.41 13.54 -3.21
N PRO A 197 0.18 14.21 -2.19
CA PRO A 197 0.99 13.52 -1.18
C PRO A 197 0.16 12.74 -0.15
N GLY A 198 -1.14 12.98 -0.08
CA GLY A 198 -2.03 12.34 0.88
C GLY A 198 -3.51 12.64 0.63
N LYS A 199 -4.39 11.95 1.37
CA LYS A 199 -5.85 12.07 1.24
C LYS A 199 -6.33 13.46 1.66
N THR A 200 -5.84 13.96 2.79
CA THR A 200 -6.16 15.31 3.30
C THR A 200 -5.64 16.39 2.36
N ALA A 201 -4.45 16.22 1.80
CA ALA A 201 -3.90 17.19 0.84
C ALA A 201 -4.76 17.28 -0.44
N ALA A 202 -5.28 16.14 -0.91
CA ALA A 202 -6.17 16.12 -2.08
C ALA A 202 -7.50 16.86 -1.84
N LEU A 203 -7.98 16.93 -0.59
CA LEU A 203 -9.14 17.74 -0.24
C LEU A 203 -8.87 19.21 -0.43
N ASN A 204 -7.73 19.68 0.06
CA ASN A 204 -7.36 21.09 -0.07
C ASN A 204 -7.04 21.49 -1.52
N GLN A 205 -6.73 20.52 -2.39
CA GLN A 205 -6.24 20.77 -3.72
C GLN A 205 -7.33 20.84 -4.80
N TRP A 206 -8.40 20.06 -4.66
CA TRP A 206 -9.43 19.96 -5.68
C TRP A 206 -10.81 20.16 -5.07
N HIS A 207 -11.43 21.29 -5.42
CA HIS A 207 -12.69 21.77 -4.85
C HIS A 207 -13.77 21.90 -5.92
N PRO A 208 -14.47 20.82 -6.27
CA PRO A 208 -15.53 20.85 -7.28
C PRO A 208 -16.85 21.45 -6.74
N GLY A 209 -16.79 22.65 -6.15
CA GLY A 209 -17.94 23.42 -5.67
C GLY A 209 -18.64 22.76 -4.48
N GLU A 210 -19.96 22.55 -4.58
CA GLU A 210 -20.83 22.04 -3.51
C GLU A 210 -20.40 20.68 -2.90
N LEU A 211 -19.51 19.94 -3.57
CA LEU A 211 -19.02 18.65 -3.09
C LEU A 211 -18.09 18.77 -1.87
N GLU A 212 -17.46 19.92 -1.65
CA GLU A 212 -16.62 20.18 -0.47
C GLU A 212 -17.44 20.07 0.81
N ALA A 213 -18.57 20.76 0.89
CA ALA A 213 -19.45 20.73 2.05
C ALA A 213 -19.98 19.32 2.36
N VAL A 214 -20.26 18.51 1.33
CA VAL A 214 -20.71 17.13 1.51
C VAL A 214 -19.56 16.24 2.02
N PHE A 215 -18.35 16.44 1.50
CA PHE A 215 -17.17 15.71 1.96
C PHE A 215 -16.81 16.06 3.41
N GLU A 216 -16.77 17.35 3.73
CA GLU A 216 -16.52 17.84 5.08
C GLU A 216 -17.56 17.31 6.07
N GLU A 217 -18.83 17.23 5.66
CA GLU A 217 -19.87 16.63 6.49
C GLU A 217 -19.61 15.14 6.74
N VAL A 218 -19.19 14.36 5.73
CA VAL A 218 -18.82 12.95 5.92
C VAL A 218 -17.63 12.82 6.88
N LEU A 219 -16.59 13.63 6.73
CA LEU A 219 -15.45 13.63 7.65
C LEU A 219 -15.86 14.00 9.08
N ARG A 220 -16.64 15.07 9.22
CA ARG A 220 -17.13 15.54 10.52
C ARG A 220 -17.94 14.46 11.20
N LEU A 221 -18.89 13.85 10.49
CA LEU A 221 -19.70 12.73 11.01
C LEU A 221 -18.85 11.51 11.37
N SER A 222 -17.78 11.23 10.62
CA SER A 222 -16.87 10.11 10.94
C SER A 222 -16.03 10.34 12.19
N THR A 223 -15.76 11.60 12.53
CA THR A 223 -14.95 12.00 13.69
C THR A 223 -15.80 12.35 14.92
N THR A 224 -17.12 12.41 14.78
CA THR A 224 -18.03 12.75 15.88
C THR A 224 -18.12 11.57 16.85
N ALA A 225 -17.71 11.79 18.10
CA ALA A 225 -17.74 10.81 19.19
C ALA A 225 -19.00 10.93 20.08
N SER A 226 -19.96 11.77 19.69
CA SER A 226 -21.20 11.99 20.46
C SER A 226 -22.05 10.73 20.52
N ASP A 227 -22.71 10.49 21.66
CA ASP A 227 -23.73 9.46 21.83
C ASP A 227 -25.14 10.10 21.83
N PRO A 228 -26.09 9.65 20.99
CA PRO A 228 -25.91 8.66 19.93
C PRO A 228 -25.17 9.24 18.72
N GLY A 229 -24.19 8.49 18.24
CA GLY A 229 -23.44 8.83 17.03
C GLY A 229 -24.34 8.79 15.78
N PRO A 230 -23.89 9.35 14.65
CA PRO A 230 -24.66 9.28 13.42
C PRO A 230 -24.86 7.81 13.00
N SER A 231 -26.10 7.46 12.60
CA SER A 231 -26.42 6.13 12.06
C SER A 231 -25.46 5.76 10.93
N LEU A 232 -24.80 4.60 11.05
CA LEU A 232 -23.89 4.07 10.02
C LEU A 232 -24.56 3.97 8.65
N THR A 233 -25.83 3.58 8.61
CA THR A 233 -26.62 3.51 7.37
C THR A 233 -26.77 4.88 6.72
N ARG A 234 -27.04 5.92 7.51
CA ARG A 234 -27.14 7.29 7.00
C ARG A 234 -25.78 7.78 6.50
N LEU A 235 -24.72 7.53 7.27
CA LEU A 235 -23.36 7.91 6.89
C LEU A 235 -22.92 7.22 5.59
N LEU A 236 -23.18 5.92 5.45
CA LEU A 236 -22.85 5.16 4.24
C LEU A 236 -23.63 5.67 3.02
N ARG A 237 -24.92 6.03 3.18
CA ARG A 237 -25.72 6.62 2.10
C ARG A 237 -25.15 7.98 1.65
N SER A 238 -24.78 8.84 2.61
CA SER A 238 -24.14 10.12 2.31
C SER A 238 -22.78 9.91 1.63
N ALA A 239 -21.99 8.95 2.08
CA ALA A 239 -20.71 8.57 1.48
C ALA A 239 -20.88 8.10 0.02
N GLN A 240 -21.85 7.22 -0.26
CA GLN A 240 -22.15 6.75 -1.62
C GLN A 240 -22.54 7.92 -2.53
N ALA A 241 -23.45 8.79 -2.08
CA ALA A 241 -23.84 9.96 -2.86
C ALA A 241 -22.65 10.89 -3.15
N THR A 242 -21.75 11.05 -2.18
CA THR A 242 -20.51 11.83 -2.33
C THR A 242 -19.59 11.20 -3.36
N VAL A 243 -19.32 9.90 -3.25
CA VAL A 243 -18.44 9.17 -4.17
C VAL A 243 -19.00 9.19 -5.59
N ASP A 244 -20.31 8.95 -5.76
CA ASP A 244 -20.94 9.02 -7.08
C ASP A 244 -20.80 10.42 -7.71
N ALA A 245 -20.92 11.47 -6.91
CA ALA A 245 -20.75 12.84 -7.39
C ALA A 245 -19.30 13.16 -7.75
N VAL A 246 -18.34 12.69 -6.96
CA VAL A 246 -16.90 12.78 -7.24
C VAL A 246 -16.57 12.07 -8.55
N LEU A 247 -17.03 10.84 -8.73
CA LEU A 247 -16.75 10.04 -9.93
C LEU A 247 -17.31 10.68 -11.20
N ARG A 248 -18.48 11.34 -11.14
CA ARG A 248 -19.03 12.11 -12.27
C ARG A 248 -18.14 13.29 -12.68
N ARG A 249 -17.27 13.77 -11.79
CA ARG A 249 -16.32 14.84 -12.05
C ARG A 249 -14.92 14.32 -12.40
N THR A 250 -14.68 13.01 -12.26
CA THR A 250 -13.41 12.38 -12.63
C THR A 250 -13.28 12.30 -14.15
N PRO A 251 -12.19 12.78 -14.75
CA PRO A 251 -12.04 12.76 -16.21
C PRO A 251 -11.95 11.32 -16.74
N PRO A 252 -12.41 11.08 -17.99
CA PRO A 252 -12.26 9.78 -18.65
C PRO A 252 -10.78 9.46 -18.93
N PRO A 253 -10.45 8.19 -19.24
CA PRO A 253 -9.09 7.79 -19.54
C PRO A 253 -8.44 8.63 -20.65
N ALA A 254 -7.21 9.08 -20.44
CA ALA A 254 -6.46 9.84 -21.43
C ALA A 254 -5.41 8.96 -22.13
N ALA A 255 -5.11 9.28 -23.40
CA ALA A 255 -3.94 8.74 -24.07
C ALA A 255 -2.70 9.47 -23.53
N LEU A 256 -1.89 8.77 -22.74
CA LEU A 256 -0.69 9.31 -22.08
C LEU A 256 0.57 8.55 -22.49
N PRO A 257 1.76 9.17 -22.36
CA PRO A 257 3.02 8.48 -22.54
C PRO A 257 3.10 7.24 -21.67
N GLU A 258 3.62 6.15 -22.25
CA GLU A 258 3.83 4.91 -21.52
C GLU A 258 4.88 5.08 -20.43
N GLU A 259 4.73 4.24 -19.41
CA GLU A 259 5.73 4.07 -18.38
C GLU A 259 7.02 3.48 -18.96
N SER A 260 8.16 3.85 -18.37
CA SER A 260 9.42 3.14 -18.58
C SER A 260 9.28 1.69 -18.15
N MET A 261 9.81 0.77 -18.95
CA MET A 261 9.83 -0.65 -18.60
C MET A 261 10.59 -0.91 -17.30
N ALA A 262 11.69 -0.17 -17.08
CA ALA A 262 12.46 -0.26 -15.83
C ALA A 262 11.58 0.10 -14.63
N ALA A 263 10.74 1.12 -14.75
CA ALA A 263 9.87 1.53 -13.65
C ALA A 263 8.76 0.51 -13.35
N ALA A 264 8.14 -0.05 -14.40
CA ALA A 264 7.14 -1.09 -14.26
C ALA A 264 7.75 -2.39 -13.67
N TRP A 265 8.95 -2.77 -14.11
CA TRP A 265 9.69 -3.91 -13.58
C TRP A 265 10.04 -3.69 -12.12
N THR A 266 10.78 -2.63 -11.79
CA THR A 266 11.26 -2.33 -10.44
C THR A 266 10.11 -2.16 -9.46
N THR A 267 9.01 -1.50 -9.84
CA THR A 267 7.82 -1.40 -8.98
C THR A 267 7.20 -2.78 -8.70
N THR A 268 7.10 -3.63 -9.71
CA THR A 268 6.57 -5.00 -9.57
C THR A 268 7.50 -5.89 -8.75
N ALA A 269 8.81 -5.85 -9.01
CA ALA A 269 9.82 -6.54 -8.22
C ALA A 269 9.81 -6.06 -6.76
N GLY A 270 9.75 -4.74 -6.54
CA GLY A 270 9.61 -4.12 -5.23
C GLY A 270 8.47 -4.71 -4.40
N MET A 271 7.32 -4.88 -5.03
CA MET A 271 6.14 -5.48 -4.44
C MET A 271 6.29 -7.00 -4.17
N LEU A 272 7.01 -7.72 -5.05
CA LEU A 272 7.20 -9.16 -4.94
C LEU A 272 8.30 -9.54 -3.92
N ARG A 273 9.28 -8.66 -3.70
CA ARG A 273 10.41 -8.85 -2.77
C ARG A 273 10.02 -9.06 -1.32
N VAL A 274 8.80 -8.74 -0.92
CA VAL A 274 8.31 -8.85 0.46
C VAL A 274 7.27 -9.96 0.63
N ARG A 275 6.96 -10.70 -0.43
CA ARG A 275 5.83 -11.66 -0.44
C ARG A 275 6.08 -12.86 0.44
N VAL A 276 7.31 -13.38 0.46
CA VAL A 276 7.66 -14.52 1.31
C VAL A 276 7.44 -14.16 2.79
N ALA A 277 7.88 -12.97 3.23
CA ALA A 277 7.64 -12.50 4.61
C ALA A 277 6.14 -12.35 4.92
N ARG A 278 5.37 -11.77 3.99
CA ARG A 278 3.90 -11.65 4.11
C ARG A 278 3.22 -13.00 4.23
N TRP A 279 3.54 -13.95 3.36
CA TRP A 279 2.88 -15.26 3.35
C TRP A 279 3.24 -16.08 4.57
N ILE A 280 4.49 -16.06 5.02
CA ILE A 280 4.91 -16.71 6.28
C ILE A 280 4.09 -16.13 7.44
N TYR A 281 4.04 -14.80 7.58
CA TYR A 281 3.27 -14.15 8.64
C TYR A 281 1.76 -14.45 8.55
N TYR A 282 1.16 -14.46 7.37
CA TYR A 282 -0.27 -14.77 7.25
C TYR A 282 -0.60 -16.23 7.57
N LEU A 283 0.31 -17.16 7.28
CA LEU A 283 0.12 -18.59 7.54
C LEU A 283 0.38 -18.95 9.00
N ASP A 284 1.21 -18.17 9.69
CA ASP A 284 1.59 -18.36 11.09
C ASP A 284 1.65 -17.00 11.84
N PRO A 285 0.50 -16.34 12.03
CA PRO A 285 0.46 -15.07 12.73
C PRO A 285 0.63 -15.25 14.24
N PRO A 286 1.01 -14.19 14.97
CA PRO A 286 0.97 -14.19 16.43
C PRO A 286 -0.40 -14.63 16.98
N PRO A 287 -0.46 -15.17 18.21
CA PRO A 287 -1.73 -15.51 18.86
C PRO A 287 -2.72 -14.34 18.80
N GLU A 288 -4.01 -14.67 18.64
CA GLU A 288 -5.11 -13.68 18.58
C GLU A 288 -5.08 -12.72 17.39
N THR A 289 -4.12 -12.87 16.47
CA THR A 289 -4.07 -12.10 15.23
C THR A 289 -4.76 -12.84 14.10
N ALA A 290 -5.76 -12.21 13.48
CA ALA A 290 -6.44 -12.74 12.30
C ALA A 290 -5.79 -12.24 11.01
N THR A 291 -5.50 -13.17 10.10
CA THR A 291 -4.88 -12.90 8.79
C THR A 291 -5.64 -13.52 7.62
N GLY A 292 -6.74 -14.23 7.86
CA GLY A 292 -7.50 -14.94 6.81
C GLY A 292 -8.00 -14.01 5.70
N TYR A 293 -8.44 -12.79 6.04
CA TYR A 293 -8.83 -11.79 5.04
C TYR A 293 -7.61 -11.23 4.27
N LEU A 294 -6.43 -11.18 4.88
CA LEU A 294 -5.19 -10.76 4.19
C LEU A 294 -4.77 -11.81 3.16
N ILE A 295 -4.91 -13.09 3.49
CA ILE A 295 -4.70 -14.19 2.53
C ILE A 295 -5.60 -13.99 1.32
N ALA A 296 -6.90 -13.73 1.49
CA ALA A 296 -7.82 -13.50 0.37
C ALA A 296 -7.46 -12.23 -0.44
N ARG A 297 -6.98 -11.17 0.23
CA ARG A 297 -6.55 -9.92 -0.42
C ARG A 297 -5.31 -10.08 -1.32
N GLU A 298 -4.45 -11.07 -1.06
CA GLU A 298 -3.27 -11.32 -1.90
C GLU A 298 -3.63 -11.59 -3.37
N GLU A 299 -4.81 -12.16 -3.67
CA GLU A 299 -5.28 -12.39 -5.04
C GLU A 299 -5.19 -11.12 -5.89
N LYS A 300 -5.65 -9.99 -5.33
CA LYS A 300 -5.67 -8.71 -6.05
C LYS A 300 -4.25 -8.25 -6.40
N GLU A 301 -3.33 -8.35 -5.45
CA GLU A 301 -1.95 -7.93 -5.60
C GLU A 301 -1.20 -8.82 -6.61
N LEU A 302 -1.37 -10.15 -6.51
CA LEU A 302 -0.74 -11.10 -7.43
C LEU A 302 -1.31 -11.01 -8.84
N ARG A 303 -2.62 -10.75 -8.97
CA ARG A 303 -3.25 -10.47 -10.26
C ARG A 303 -2.69 -9.20 -10.89
N SER A 304 -2.51 -8.14 -10.11
CA SER A 304 -1.91 -6.88 -10.56
C SER A 304 -0.48 -7.09 -11.05
N ALA A 305 0.34 -7.81 -10.29
CA ALA A 305 1.70 -8.17 -10.68
C ALA A 305 1.72 -8.97 -11.99
N ARG A 306 0.92 -10.04 -12.07
CA ARG A 306 0.81 -10.86 -13.28
C ARG A 306 0.42 -10.04 -14.50
N ASN A 307 -0.58 -9.16 -14.39
CA ASN A 307 -1.00 -8.29 -15.48
C ASN A 307 0.14 -7.35 -15.94
N THR A 308 0.95 -6.87 -15.01
CA THR A 308 2.13 -6.05 -15.34
C THR A 308 3.22 -6.88 -16.01
N LEU A 309 3.52 -8.08 -15.50
CA LEU A 309 4.51 -8.96 -16.11
C LEU A 309 4.10 -9.44 -17.51
N THR A 310 2.82 -9.71 -17.74
CA THR A 310 2.30 -10.00 -19.09
C THR A 310 2.59 -8.83 -20.05
N ARG A 311 2.29 -7.59 -19.65
CA ARG A 311 2.60 -6.40 -20.48
C ARG A 311 4.09 -6.18 -20.68
N LEU A 312 4.91 -6.51 -19.68
CA LEU A 312 6.37 -6.44 -19.80
C LEU A 312 6.89 -7.48 -20.79
N THR A 313 6.33 -8.70 -20.78
CA THR A 313 6.73 -9.79 -21.69
C THR A 313 6.67 -9.35 -23.16
N ASP A 314 5.63 -8.62 -23.54
CA ASP A 314 5.44 -8.11 -24.91
C ASP A 314 6.44 -7.01 -25.30
N ARG A 315 7.14 -6.43 -24.32
CA ARG A 315 8.02 -5.26 -24.49
C ARG A 315 9.49 -5.57 -24.21
N THR A 316 9.80 -6.67 -23.53
CA THR A 316 11.15 -7.16 -23.25
C THR A 316 11.64 -8.10 -24.35
N SER A 317 12.95 -8.19 -24.53
CA SER A 317 13.59 -9.13 -25.47
C SER A 317 14.76 -9.87 -24.80
N GLY A 318 15.18 -10.99 -25.37
CA GLY A 318 16.32 -11.77 -24.86
C GLY A 318 16.04 -12.43 -23.52
N ASP A 319 17.06 -12.50 -22.66
CA ASP A 319 17.00 -13.20 -21.37
C ASP A 319 15.98 -12.58 -20.42
N ASP A 320 15.84 -11.25 -20.43
CA ASP A 320 14.83 -10.54 -19.62
C ASP A 320 13.41 -11.01 -19.96
N ALA A 321 13.10 -11.24 -21.25
CA ALA A 321 11.78 -11.71 -21.67
C ALA A 321 11.49 -13.13 -21.16
N LEU A 322 12.51 -14.00 -21.17
CA LEU A 322 12.42 -15.35 -20.61
C LEU A 322 12.19 -15.29 -19.10
N LEU A 323 12.91 -14.41 -18.41
CA LEU A 323 12.80 -14.23 -16.96
C LEU A 323 11.42 -13.69 -16.55
N VAL A 324 10.90 -12.67 -17.23
CA VAL A 324 9.52 -12.16 -16.99
C VAL A 324 8.50 -13.25 -17.23
N LYS A 325 8.60 -13.99 -18.34
CA LYS A 325 7.67 -15.06 -18.66
C LYS A 325 7.69 -16.16 -17.61
N ALA A 326 8.89 -16.57 -17.18
CA ALA A 326 9.06 -17.55 -16.11
C ALA A 326 8.43 -17.05 -14.81
N MET A 327 8.73 -15.82 -14.38
CA MET A 327 8.15 -15.24 -13.16
C MET A 327 6.63 -15.10 -13.24
N THR A 328 6.08 -14.73 -14.41
CA THR A 328 4.63 -14.67 -14.66
C THR A 328 3.98 -16.04 -14.42
N GLY A 329 4.63 -17.12 -14.87
CA GLY A 329 4.16 -18.49 -14.68
C GLY A 329 4.20 -18.99 -13.23
N LEU A 330 4.93 -18.31 -12.34
CA LEU A 330 4.99 -18.62 -10.91
C LEU A 330 3.92 -17.90 -10.08
N LEU A 331 3.09 -17.05 -10.70
CA LEU A 331 1.99 -16.35 -10.03
C LEU A 331 0.65 -17.06 -10.24
N PRO A 332 -0.17 -17.24 -9.20
CA PRO A 332 -1.42 -17.97 -9.31
C PRO A 332 -2.45 -17.16 -10.11
N PRO A 333 -3.33 -17.81 -10.89
CA PRO A 333 -4.34 -17.11 -11.66
C PRO A 333 -5.65 -16.82 -10.93
N GLY A 334 -5.87 -17.48 -9.79
CA GLY A 334 -7.15 -17.55 -9.10
C GLY A 334 -7.07 -17.09 -7.63
N PRO A 335 -8.14 -17.35 -6.85
CA PRO A 335 -8.23 -16.89 -5.48
C PRO A 335 -7.11 -17.46 -4.61
N THR A 336 -6.68 -16.66 -3.64
CA THR A 336 -5.65 -17.04 -2.70
C THR A 336 -6.29 -17.60 -1.42
N THR A 337 -5.82 -18.78 -1.03
CA THR A 337 -6.17 -19.46 0.22
C THR A 337 -4.89 -19.80 1.00
N ALA A 338 -5.01 -20.27 2.24
CA ALA A 338 -3.85 -20.74 2.99
C ALA A 338 -3.10 -21.86 2.25
N THR A 339 -3.82 -22.77 1.59
CA THR A 339 -3.22 -23.82 0.74
C THR A 339 -2.48 -23.20 -0.43
N THR A 340 -3.10 -22.24 -1.14
CA THR A 340 -2.46 -21.52 -2.25
C THR A 340 -1.14 -20.87 -1.82
N LEU A 341 -1.09 -20.22 -0.64
CA LEU A 341 0.14 -19.58 -0.17
C LEU A 341 1.23 -20.60 0.19
N ARG A 342 0.87 -21.74 0.81
CA ARG A 342 1.84 -22.82 1.07
C ARG A 342 2.41 -23.39 -0.23
N ASP A 343 1.55 -23.60 -1.23
CA ASP A 343 1.96 -24.09 -2.54
C ASP A 343 2.87 -23.09 -3.26
N LEU A 344 2.59 -21.79 -3.14
CA LEU A 344 3.45 -20.74 -3.68
C LEU A 344 4.81 -20.66 -3.00
N LEU A 345 4.85 -20.75 -1.66
CA LEU A 345 6.12 -20.82 -0.94
C LEU A 345 6.95 -22.03 -1.40
N ALA A 346 6.33 -23.21 -1.52
CA ALA A 346 7.00 -24.39 -2.02
C ALA A 346 7.45 -24.25 -3.48
N LEU A 347 6.62 -23.63 -4.33
CA LEU A 347 6.93 -23.39 -5.74
C LEU A 347 8.09 -22.41 -5.91
N TRP A 348 8.03 -21.26 -5.24
CA TRP A 348 9.09 -20.24 -5.28
C TRP A 348 10.40 -20.77 -4.70
N SER A 349 10.34 -21.62 -3.66
CA SER A 349 11.52 -22.31 -3.15
C SER A 349 12.14 -23.26 -4.18
N ARG A 350 11.34 -24.05 -4.91
CA ARG A 350 11.83 -24.92 -5.99
C ARG A 350 12.40 -24.14 -7.18
N HIS A 351 11.84 -22.98 -7.48
CA HIS A 351 12.28 -22.09 -8.56
C HIS A 351 13.08 -20.88 -8.03
N ARG A 352 13.85 -21.07 -6.94
CA ARG A 352 14.50 -19.97 -6.24
C ARG A 352 15.39 -19.13 -7.14
N SER A 353 16.16 -19.72 -8.06
CA SER A 353 17.01 -18.95 -8.98
C SER A 353 16.19 -17.96 -9.83
N VAL A 354 15.12 -18.41 -10.47
CA VAL A 354 14.23 -17.55 -11.28
C VAL A 354 13.67 -16.40 -10.46
N VAL A 355 13.24 -16.68 -9.23
CA VAL A 355 12.68 -15.66 -8.33
C VAL A 355 13.76 -14.67 -7.92
N GLU A 356 14.90 -15.14 -7.43
CA GLU A 356 16.02 -14.29 -6.98
C GLU A 356 16.58 -13.42 -8.12
N ASP A 357 16.74 -14.00 -9.32
CA ASP A 357 17.20 -13.30 -10.51
C ASP A 357 16.20 -12.19 -10.88
N PHE A 358 14.91 -12.50 -10.98
CA PHE A 358 13.88 -11.51 -11.32
C PHE A 358 13.83 -10.36 -10.30
N LEU A 359 13.87 -10.69 -9.00
CA LEU A 359 13.80 -9.72 -7.91
C LEU A 359 15.06 -8.85 -7.81
N SER A 360 16.20 -9.32 -8.30
CA SER A 360 17.48 -8.61 -8.24
C SER A 360 17.82 -7.85 -9.52
N THR A 361 17.19 -8.20 -10.63
CA THR A 361 17.39 -7.56 -11.94
C THR A 361 17.13 -6.06 -11.87
N HIS A 362 18.04 -5.27 -12.46
CA HIS A 362 18.06 -3.79 -12.47
C HIS A 362 18.20 -3.07 -11.11
N SER A 363 18.56 -3.78 -10.05
CA SER A 363 18.71 -3.19 -8.70
C SER A 363 20.05 -2.48 -8.47
N THR A 364 21.05 -2.72 -9.34
CA THR A 364 22.45 -2.24 -9.21
C THR A 364 22.76 -1.02 -10.02
#